data_AF-A0A6S6W3Q5-F1
#
_entry.id   AF-A0A6S6W3Q5-F1
#
_cell.length_a   1.000
_cell.length_b   1.000
_cell.length_c   1.000
_cell.angle_alpha   90.00
_cell.angle_beta   90.00
_cell.angle_gamma   90.00
#
_symmetry.space_group_name_H-M   'P 1'
#
loop_
_entity.id
_entity.type
_entity.pdbx_description
1 polymer ?
#
loop_
_entity_poly.entity_id
_entity_poly.type
_entity_poly.pdbx_seq_one_letter_code
_entity_poly.pdbx_strand_id
1 'polypeptide(L)'
;MGLDRAETPPTTPSHPSRTPTPSIKTPEVPVEAHYSQSFPPFKPMQMLVSTPLTVECGVNLTVKFTMHEELVCCHSKHLAGLFAQAKQLRQQYERTKVLNDTLAVCCFPEVTPKQFESSGLEVQAIPLIVGAYEQWPLPGYPNSVRKVIDEAVQEQIAAKNIQNTTIKELARITDLSIRLSHLKSRGVQAIAEKLFVTIHQVTKKEEKRALNDKLRAAAQCRLLLPDVDEQTVAILMQWIYQGTLQFQDAEQLYNVLKLATTLEIEALAEICLTKLYDAASENIRDASNFGMRLQTALGFGPDSADHALGVIFRHVIQDERTPRRLQELIIDTLAASLDKELWEHIKLLISHKMALQIIETMVDISQQTTSEVCKDEIKAEG
;
A
#
# COMPACT_ATOMS: atom_id res chain seq x y z
N MET A 1 38.51 -43.19 39.21
CA MET A 1 37.76 -42.02 39.70
C MET A 1 36.50 -41.95 38.84
N GLY A 2 35.39 -42.60 39.24
CA GLY A 2 34.36 -42.10 40.17
C GLY A 2 33.28 -41.38 39.33
N LEU A 3 32.21 -42.06 38.87
CA LEU A 3 30.85 -42.19 39.50
C LEU A 3 30.15 -40.80 39.61
N ASP A 4 28.92 -40.51 39.15
CA ASP A 4 27.60 -41.20 39.03
C ASP A 4 26.78 -40.53 37.89
N ARG A 5 25.82 -41.09 37.12
CA ARG A 5 24.57 -41.88 37.29
C ARG A 5 23.39 -41.19 38.01
N ALA A 6 22.32 -40.89 37.22
CA ALA A 6 20.86 -41.09 37.46
C ALA A 6 20.09 -40.12 36.52
N GLU A 7 19.34 -40.53 35.49
CA GLU A 7 18.06 -41.27 35.41
C GLU A 7 16.83 -40.57 36.08
N THR A 8 15.87 -40.27 35.21
CA THR A 8 14.50 -39.72 35.29
C THR A 8 13.54 -40.51 36.20
N PRO A 9 12.35 -39.99 36.66
CA PRO A 9 11.13 -39.90 35.82
C PRO A 9 10.05 -38.84 36.23
N PRO A 10 8.92 -38.73 35.47
CA PRO A 10 7.89 -37.68 35.63
C PRO A 10 6.68 -38.15 36.46
N THR A 11 5.87 -37.21 36.97
CA THR A 11 4.55 -37.54 37.55
C THR A 11 3.57 -36.36 37.50
N THR A 12 2.46 -36.55 36.78
CA THR A 12 1.21 -35.78 36.88
C THR A 12 0.48 -36.13 38.17
N PRO A 13 -0.34 -35.23 38.75
CA PRO A 13 -1.70 -35.71 39.05
C PRO A 13 -2.84 -34.68 38.97
N SER A 14 -4.02 -35.24 38.69
CA SER A 14 -5.35 -35.01 39.29
C SER A 14 -6.22 -33.78 38.95
N HIS A 15 -7.36 -34.12 38.34
CA HIS A 15 -8.68 -33.47 38.40
C HIS A 15 -9.15 -33.08 39.82
N PRO A 16 -10.09 -32.13 39.89
CA PRO A 16 -11.23 -32.28 40.78
C PRO A 16 -12.60 -32.12 40.09
N SER A 17 -13.44 -33.11 40.38
CA SER A 17 -14.81 -32.98 40.91
C SER A 17 -15.90 -32.27 40.09
N ARG A 18 -16.80 -33.12 39.60
CA ARG A 18 -18.22 -32.84 39.35
C ARG A 18 -18.93 -32.37 40.63
N THR A 19 -19.72 -31.32 40.51
CA THR A 19 -20.87 -31.06 41.39
C THR A 19 -22.14 -31.05 40.52
N PRO A 20 -23.16 -31.86 40.84
CA PRO A 20 -24.43 -31.89 40.10
C PRO A 20 -25.40 -30.86 40.67
N THR A 21 -25.93 -30.00 39.80
CA THR A 21 -27.04 -29.07 40.12
C THR A 21 -28.34 -29.65 39.58
N PRO A 22 -29.46 -29.59 40.33
CA PRO A 22 -30.60 -30.45 40.12
C PRO A 22 -31.48 -30.05 38.93
N SER A 23 -32.06 -31.10 38.34
CA SER A 23 -33.12 -31.08 37.35
C SER A 23 -34.33 -30.28 37.81
N ILE A 24 -34.64 -29.19 37.10
CA ILE A 24 -35.97 -28.59 37.08
C ILE A 24 -36.61 -29.02 35.77
N LYS A 25 -37.65 -29.83 35.91
CA LYS A 25 -38.62 -30.18 34.87
C LYS A 25 -39.50 -28.96 34.58
N THR A 26 -39.58 -28.57 33.32
CA THR A 26 -40.68 -27.76 32.77
C THR A 26 -40.80 -28.07 31.26
N PRO A 27 -41.99 -27.91 30.66
CA PRO A 27 -42.69 -28.99 29.98
C PRO A 27 -42.50 -28.94 28.47
N GLU A 28 -42.62 -30.11 27.85
CA GLU A 28 -42.77 -30.29 26.41
C GLU A 28 -43.98 -29.51 25.88
N VAL A 29 -43.72 -28.61 24.92
CA VAL A 29 -44.69 -28.07 23.97
C VAL A 29 -43.94 -27.84 22.64
N PRO A 30 -44.63 -27.81 21.49
CA PRO A 30 -44.45 -28.79 20.43
C PRO A 30 -43.49 -28.30 19.34
N VAL A 31 -42.97 -29.29 18.61
CA VAL A 31 -42.19 -29.18 17.38
C VAL A 31 -42.87 -28.25 16.37
N GLU A 32 -42.36 -27.03 16.24
CA GLU A 32 -42.48 -26.26 15.01
C GLU A 32 -41.18 -26.40 14.23
N ALA A 33 -41.29 -27.05 13.06
CA ALA A 33 -40.22 -27.21 12.10
C ALA A 33 -39.81 -25.85 11.53
N HIS A 34 -38.89 -25.17 12.20
CA HIS A 34 -38.15 -24.08 11.59
C HIS A 34 -37.24 -24.68 10.51
N TYR A 35 -37.58 -24.37 9.26
CA TYR A 35 -36.63 -24.38 8.15
C TYR A 35 -35.49 -23.42 8.48
N SER A 36 -34.49 -23.93 9.20
CA SER A 36 -33.20 -23.28 9.35
C SER A 36 -32.50 -23.37 7.99
N GLN A 37 -32.86 -22.46 7.09
CA GLN A 37 -31.94 -22.07 6.03
C GLN A 37 -30.67 -21.57 6.73
N SER A 38 -29.67 -22.44 6.80
CA SER A 38 -28.35 -22.11 7.31
C SER A 38 -27.74 -21.10 6.35
N PHE A 39 -27.99 -19.82 6.59
CA PHE A 39 -27.12 -18.79 6.04
C PHE A 39 -25.70 -19.10 6.53
N PRO A 40 -24.70 -19.16 5.63
CA PRO A 40 -23.33 -19.33 6.06
C PRO A 40 -23.00 -18.22 7.08
N PRO A 41 -22.30 -18.54 8.18
CA PRO A 41 -21.97 -17.56 9.20
C PRO A 41 -21.20 -16.40 8.55
N PHE A 42 -21.80 -15.21 8.57
CA PHE A 42 -21.16 -13.99 8.12
C PHE A 42 -19.92 -13.74 8.99
N LYS A 43 -18.74 -13.81 8.39
CA LYS A 43 -17.44 -13.58 9.05
C LYS A 43 -16.82 -12.28 8.51
N PRO A 44 -17.32 -11.11 8.92
CA PRO A 44 -16.95 -9.83 8.35
C PRO A 44 -15.43 -9.57 8.41
N MET A 45 -14.74 -10.01 9.47
CA MET A 45 -13.29 -9.88 9.56
C MET A 45 -12.52 -10.77 8.58
N GLN A 46 -13.03 -11.95 8.19
CA GLN A 46 -12.33 -12.80 7.21
C GLN A 46 -12.41 -12.21 5.78
N MET A 47 -13.50 -11.52 5.45
CA MET A 47 -13.65 -10.86 4.16
C MET A 47 -12.75 -9.63 4.01
N LEU A 48 -12.36 -9.01 5.11
CA LEU A 48 -11.47 -7.83 5.11
C LEU A 48 -9.98 -8.18 4.97
N VAL A 49 -9.63 -9.47 5.01
CA VAL A 49 -8.25 -9.95 5.10
C VAL A 49 -7.98 -10.92 3.94
N SER A 50 -8.53 -10.62 2.76
CA SER A 50 -8.60 -11.58 1.64
C SER A 50 -7.53 -11.31 0.58
N THR A 51 -7.31 -10.04 0.24
CA THR A 51 -6.39 -9.67 -0.83
C THR A 51 -5.13 -9.01 -0.25
N PRO A 52 -3.97 -9.70 -0.25
CA PRO A 52 -2.73 -9.11 0.21
C PRO A 52 -2.28 -7.99 -0.76
N LEU A 53 -2.01 -6.83 -0.20
CA LEU A 53 -1.47 -5.63 -0.83
C LEU A 53 -0.04 -5.42 -0.34
N THR A 54 0.91 -5.38 -1.25
CA THR A 54 2.31 -5.05 -0.92
C THR A 54 2.49 -3.53 -0.90
N VAL A 55 2.85 -2.97 0.25
CA VAL A 55 3.24 -1.55 0.36
C VAL A 55 4.75 -1.47 0.26
N GLU A 56 5.25 -0.74 -0.73
CA GLU A 56 6.68 -0.51 -0.91
C GLU A 56 6.99 0.94 -0.56
N CYS A 57 7.95 1.19 0.33
CA CYS A 57 8.25 2.53 0.83
C CYS A 57 9.75 2.84 0.91
N GLY A 58 10.06 4.11 1.16
CA GLY A 58 11.40 4.69 1.13
C GLY A 58 11.88 5.03 -0.29
N VAL A 59 12.95 5.83 -0.38
CA VAL A 59 13.45 6.43 -1.63
C VAL A 59 13.68 5.40 -2.74
N ASN A 60 14.10 4.18 -2.37
CA ASN A 60 14.39 3.09 -3.32
C ASN A 60 13.28 2.02 -3.39
N LEU A 61 12.17 2.18 -2.66
CA LEU A 61 11.07 1.21 -2.58
C LEU A 61 11.51 -0.20 -2.15
N THR A 62 12.60 -0.28 -1.38
CA THR A 62 13.20 -1.56 -0.95
C THR A 62 12.50 -2.15 0.26
N VAL A 63 11.93 -1.31 1.12
CA VAL A 63 11.20 -1.74 2.31
C VAL A 63 9.79 -2.15 1.89
N LYS A 64 9.36 -3.34 2.33
CA LYS A 64 8.09 -3.93 1.92
C LYS A 64 7.27 -4.34 3.13
N PHE A 65 6.03 -3.91 3.14
CA PHE A 65 5.01 -4.36 4.07
C PHE A 65 3.91 -5.10 3.35
N THR A 66 3.21 -5.98 4.07
CA THR A 66 1.98 -6.62 3.58
C THR A 66 0.80 -6.12 4.40
N MET A 67 -0.18 -5.52 3.73
CA MET A 67 -1.47 -5.17 4.30
C MET A 67 -2.61 -5.80 3.48
N HIS A 68 -3.87 -5.61 3.88
CA HIS A 68 -5.01 -6.13 3.11
C HIS A 68 -5.74 -5.00 2.42
N GLU A 69 -6.00 -5.19 1.12
CA GLU A 69 -6.64 -4.19 0.26
C GLU A 69 -7.97 -3.73 0.83
N GLU A 70 -8.78 -4.67 1.31
CA GLU A 70 -10.13 -4.38 1.78
C GLU A 70 -10.13 -3.45 3.00
N LEU A 71 -9.21 -3.68 3.96
CA LEU A 71 -9.05 -2.81 5.12
C LEU A 71 -8.67 -1.38 4.72
N VAL A 72 -7.73 -1.24 3.78
CA VAL A 72 -7.30 0.07 3.31
C VAL A 72 -8.44 0.78 2.58
N CYS A 73 -9.19 0.06 1.76
CA CYS A 73 -10.35 0.57 1.03
C CYS A 73 -11.50 1.02 1.94
N CYS A 74 -11.66 0.40 3.12
CA CYS A 74 -12.62 0.86 4.13
C CYS A 74 -12.30 2.28 4.63
N HIS A 75 -11.03 2.67 4.61
CA HIS A 75 -10.56 3.94 5.15
C HIS A 75 -10.27 5.00 4.06
N SER A 76 -10.07 4.60 2.81
CA SER A 76 -9.80 5.50 1.68
C SER A 76 -10.71 5.22 0.49
N LYS A 77 -11.63 6.15 0.21
CA LYS A 77 -12.48 6.10 -0.99
C LYS A 77 -11.66 6.22 -2.27
N HIS A 78 -10.58 7.00 -2.23
CA HIS A 78 -9.65 7.15 -3.34
C HIS A 78 -9.03 5.81 -3.74
N LEU A 79 -8.46 5.10 -2.76
CA LEU A 79 -7.85 3.80 -3.00
C LEU A 79 -8.89 2.76 -3.41
N ALA A 80 -10.08 2.77 -2.81
CA ALA A 80 -11.18 1.91 -3.24
C ALA A 80 -11.53 2.13 -4.72
N GLY A 81 -11.60 3.39 -5.17
CA GLY A 81 -11.80 3.74 -6.58
C GLY A 81 -10.66 3.27 -7.49
N LEU A 82 -9.41 3.48 -7.07
CA LEU A 82 -8.22 3.07 -7.80
C LEU A 82 -8.17 1.54 -7.99
N PHE A 83 -8.38 0.77 -6.92
CA PHE A 83 -8.37 -0.70 -6.99
C PHE A 83 -9.54 -1.25 -7.79
N ALA A 84 -10.72 -0.61 -7.72
CA ALA A 84 -11.85 -0.98 -8.57
C ALA A 84 -11.52 -0.81 -10.06
N GLN A 85 -10.87 0.31 -10.44
CA GLN A 85 -10.41 0.53 -11.82
C GLN A 85 -9.32 -0.47 -12.23
N ALA A 86 -8.43 -0.83 -11.30
CA ALA A 86 -7.34 -1.76 -11.54
C ALA A 86 -7.79 -3.22 -11.74
N LYS A 87 -9.01 -3.59 -11.35
CA LYS A 87 -9.52 -4.97 -11.31
C LYS A 87 -9.41 -5.71 -12.65
N GLN A 88 -9.75 -5.07 -13.76
CA GLN A 88 -9.65 -5.69 -15.08
C GLN A 88 -8.19 -6.00 -15.46
N LEU A 89 -7.29 -5.06 -15.20
CA LEU A 89 -5.87 -5.23 -15.48
C LEU A 89 -5.23 -6.27 -14.54
N ARG A 90 -5.67 -6.33 -13.27
CA ARG A 90 -5.29 -7.38 -12.31
C ARG A 90 -5.61 -8.77 -12.84
N GLN A 91 -6.81 -8.98 -13.37
CA GLN A 91 -7.19 -10.26 -13.99
C GLN A 91 -6.30 -10.61 -15.20
N GLN A 92 -5.86 -9.63 -15.98
CA GLN A 92 -4.93 -9.86 -17.09
C GLN A 92 -3.55 -10.29 -16.58
N TYR A 93 -3.01 -9.60 -15.56
CA TYR A 93 -1.76 -10.01 -14.93
C TYR A 93 -1.85 -11.40 -14.30
N GLU A 94 -2.95 -11.72 -13.64
CA GLU A 94 -3.19 -13.05 -13.07
C GLU A 94 -3.22 -14.14 -14.14
N ARG A 95 -3.92 -13.91 -15.26
CA ARG A 95 -3.88 -14.84 -16.41
C ARG A 95 -2.48 -15.00 -16.98
N THR A 96 -1.71 -13.92 -17.12
CA THR A 96 -0.31 -14.00 -17.57
C THR A 96 0.56 -14.77 -16.58
N LYS A 97 0.35 -14.58 -15.27
CA LYS A 97 1.05 -15.32 -14.22
C LYS A 97 0.72 -16.81 -14.27
N VAL A 98 -0.57 -17.18 -14.34
CA VAL A 98 -1.01 -18.58 -14.47
C VAL A 98 -0.42 -19.23 -15.72
N LEU A 99 -0.43 -18.53 -16.86
CA LEU A 99 0.21 -19.00 -18.09
C LEU A 99 1.71 -19.25 -17.88
N ASN A 100 2.41 -18.30 -17.26
CA ASN A 100 3.83 -18.41 -16.96
C ASN A 100 4.13 -19.61 -16.03
N ASP A 101 3.37 -19.75 -14.95
CA ASP A 101 3.56 -20.81 -13.95
C ASP A 101 3.27 -22.19 -14.56
N THR A 102 2.24 -22.29 -15.40
CA THR A 102 1.91 -23.55 -16.11
C THR A 102 2.96 -23.90 -17.17
N LEU A 103 3.48 -22.91 -17.90
CA LEU A 103 4.59 -23.11 -18.82
C LEU A 103 5.88 -23.50 -18.08
N ALA A 104 6.10 -22.95 -16.89
CA ALA A 104 7.28 -23.27 -16.07
C ALA A 104 7.32 -24.76 -15.73
N VAL A 105 6.18 -25.40 -15.43
CA VAL A 105 6.10 -26.87 -15.21
C VAL A 105 6.59 -27.66 -16.43
N CYS A 106 6.37 -27.14 -17.64
CA CYS A 106 6.80 -27.77 -18.88
C CYS A 106 8.28 -27.50 -19.23
N CYS A 107 8.83 -26.38 -18.76
CA CYS A 107 10.08 -25.81 -19.28
C CYS A 107 11.13 -25.48 -18.22
N PHE A 108 10.90 -25.82 -16.95
CA PHE A 108 11.85 -25.51 -15.88
C PHE A 108 13.20 -26.20 -16.17
N PRO A 109 14.34 -25.57 -15.84
CA PRO A 109 15.68 -26.08 -16.12
C PRO A 109 15.98 -27.52 -15.67
N GLU A 110 15.25 -28.11 -14.72
CA GLU A 110 15.45 -29.51 -14.36
C GLU A 110 14.74 -30.50 -15.32
N VAL A 111 13.83 -30.04 -16.17
CA VAL A 111 13.15 -30.87 -17.18
C VAL A 111 14.08 -31.11 -18.36
N THR A 112 14.77 -32.24 -18.35
CA THR A 112 15.60 -32.64 -19.47
C THR A 112 14.75 -32.95 -20.71
N PRO A 113 15.29 -32.83 -21.94
CA PRO A 113 14.55 -33.18 -23.15
C PRO A 113 14.00 -34.61 -23.17
N LYS A 114 14.71 -35.54 -22.54
CA LYS A 114 14.26 -36.93 -22.38
C LYS A 114 13.05 -37.04 -21.46
N GLN A 115 13.04 -36.30 -20.35
CA GLN A 115 11.91 -36.28 -19.42
C GLN A 115 10.69 -35.59 -20.03
N PHE A 116 10.91 -34.53 -20.82
CA PHE A 116 9.85 -33.85 -21.54
C PHE A 116 9.12 -34.81 -22.49
N GLU A 117 9.89 -35.53 -23.32
CA GLU A 117 9.38 -36.53 -24.26
C GLU A 117 8.76 -37.74 -23.54
N SER A 118 9.43 -38.32 -22.54
CA SER A 118 8.93 -39.51 -21.85
C SER A 118 7.65 -39.26 -21.04
N SER A 119 7.44 -38.02 -20.62
CA SER A 119 6.27 -37.61 -19.83
C SER A 119 5.16 -37.00 -20.70
N GLY A 120 5.37 -36.89 -22.02
CA GLY A 120 4.38 -36.36 -22.96
C GLY A 120 4.00 -34.89 -22.69
N LEU A 121 4.94 -34.08 -22.19
CA LEU A 121 4.66 -32.69 -21.81
C LEU A 121 4.29 -31.80 -23.00
N GLU A 122 4.59 -32.21 -24.23
CA GLU A 122 4.13 -31.56 -25.47
C GLU A 122 2.60 -31.44 -25.52
N VAL A 123 1.86 -32.40 -24.98
CA VAL A 123 0.39 -32.40 -24.97
C VAL A 123 -0.14 -31.26 -24.10
N GLN A 124 0.60 -30.87 -23.07
CA GLN A 124 0.26 -29.75 -22.19
C GLN A 124 0.81 -28.41 -22.74
N ALA A 125 2.01 -28.43 -23.32
CA ALA A 125 2.67 -27.23 -23.82
C ALA A 125 2.01 -26.64 -25.08
N ILE A 126 1.55 -27.49 -26.01
CA ILE A 126 0.94 -27.02 -27.28
C ILE A 126 -0.27 -26.12 -27.03
N PRO A 127 -1.29 -26.50 -26.21
CA PRO A 127 -2.41 -25.62 -25.90
C PRO A 127 -2.00 -24.28 -25.29
N LEU A 128 -0.96 -24.24 -24.46
CA LEU A 128 -0.46 -23.01 -23.84
C LEU A 128 0.18 -22.09 -24.88
N ILE A 129 0.97 -22.64 -25.80
CA ILE A 129 1.59 -21.88 -26.90
C ILE A 129 0.51 -21.31 -27.82
N VAL A 130 -0.47 -22.13 -28.21
CA VAL A 130 -1.59 -21.69 -29.06
C VAL A 130 -2.42 -20.62 -28.36
N GLY A 131 -2.77 -20.83 -27.09
CA GLY A 131 -3.51 -19.83 -26.31
C GLY A 131 -2.78 -18.50 -26.18
N ALA A 132 -1.47 -18.52 -25.95
CA ALA A 132 -0.64 -17.32 -25.92
C ALA A 132 -0.57 -16.60 -27.29
N TYR A 133 -0.57 -17.36 -28.38
CA TYR A 133 -0.57 -16.83 -29.74
C TYR A 133 -1.90 -16.15 -30.08
N GLU A 134 -3.03 -16.80 -29.78
CA GLU A 134 -4.35 -16.34 -30.16
C GLU A 134 -4.83 -15.19 -29.27
N GLN A 135 -4.74 -15.36 -27.95
CA GLN A 135 -5.39 -14.51 -26.94
C GLN A 135 -4.42 -14.11 -25.83
N TRP A 136 -3.38 -13.36 -26.19
CA TRP A 136 -2.45 -12.84 -25.20
C TRP A 136 -3.15 -11.88 -24.20
N PRO A 137 -3.03 -12.08 -22.87
CA PRO A 137 -3.84 -11.34 -21.89
C PRO A 137 -3.54 -9.84 -21.79
N LEU A 138 -2.29 -9.42 -21.99
CA LEU A 138 -1.86 -8.03 -21.74
C LEU A 138 -1.85 -7.20 -23.02
N PRO A 139 -2.50 -6.02 -23.05
CA PRO A 139 -2.53 -5.17 -24.24
C PRO A 139 -1.12 -4.67 -24.60
N GLY A 140 -0.88 -4.49 -25.90
CA GLY A 140 0.39 -3.95 -26.44
C GLY A 140 1.50 -4.98 -26.68
N TYR A 141 1.36 -6.21 -26.18
CA TYR A 141 2.29 -7.32 -26.40
C TYR A 141 1.87 -8.42 -27.40
N PRO A 142 0.59 -8.59 -27.84
CA PRO A 142 0.18 -9.72 -28.66
C PRO A 142 1.05 -9.91 -29.92
N ASN A 143 1.35 -8.84 -30.66
CA ASN A 143 2.15 -8.91 -31.88
C ASN A 143 3.59 -9.36 -31.63
N SER A 144 4.20 -8.87 -30.53
CA SER A 144 5.56 -9.28 -30.17
C SER A 144 5.64 -10.74 -29.75
N VAL A 145 4.63 -11.23 -29.02
CA VAL A 145 4.57 -12.63 -28.58
C VAL A 145 4.33 -13.55 -29.78
N ARG A 146 3.38 -13.21 -30.66
CA ARG A 146 3.14 -13.96 -31.91
C ARG A 146 4.40 -14.07 -32.75
N LYS A 147 5.11 -12.95 -32.94
CA LYS A 147 6.37 -12.92 -33.69
C LYS A 147 7.41 -13.88 -33.08
N VAL A 148 7.60 -13.87 -31.77
CA VAL A 148 8.54 -14.79 -31.11
C VAL A 148 8.15 -16.26 -31.32
N ILE A 149 6.85 -16.58 -31.21
CA ILE A 149 6.36 -17.94 -31.46
C ILE A 149 6.59 -18.34 -32.92
N ASP A 150 6.26 -17.48 -33.88
CA ASP A 150 6.44 -17.75 -35.31
C ASP A 150 7.92 -17.96 -35.66
N GLU A 151 8.81 -17.11 -35.14
CA GLU A 151 10.27 -17.25 -35.30
C GLU A 151 10.78 -18.55 -34.67
N ALA A 152 10.33 -18.87 -33.45
CA ALA A 152 10.71 -20.11 -32.77
C ALA A 152 10.26 -21.36 -33.54
N VAL A 153 9.01 -21.38 -34.02
CA VAL A 153 8.50 -22.47 -34.86
C VAL A 153 9.34 -22.60 -36.13
N GLN A 154 9.61 -21.49 -36.81
CA GLN A 154 10.38 -21.50 -38.05
C GLN A 154 11.81 -22.01 -37.84
N GLU A 155 12.46 -21.65 -36.74
CA GLU A 155 13.77 -22.17 -36.36
C GLU A 155 13.74 -23.69 -36.15
N GLN A 156 12.71 -24.23 -35.49
CA GLN A 156 12.58 -25.68 -35.28
C GLN A 156 12.33 -26.44 -36.59
N ILE A 157 11.57 -25.85 -37.52
CA ILE A 157 11.37 -26.39 -38.86
C ILE A 157 12.69 -26.41 -39.64
N ALA A 158 13.45 -25.31 -39.61
CA ALA A 158 14.76 -25.21 -40.26
C ALA A 158 15.78 -26.19 -39.67
N ALA A 159 15.73 -26.43 -38.36
CA ALA A 159 16.53 -27.42 -37.65
C ALA A 159 16.11 -28.87 -37.90
N LYS A 160 15.09 -29.12 -38.75
CA LYS A 160 14.54 -30.45 -39.06
C LYS A 160 13.99 -31.19 -37.84
N ASN A 161 13.51 -30.47 -36.82
CA ASN A 161 12.82 -31.04 -35.67
C ASN A 161 11.34 -31.36 -35.99
N ILE A 162 11.11 -32.01 -37.14
CA ILE A 162 9.78 -32.36 -37.66
C ILE A 162 9.54 -33.88 -37.58
N GLN A 163 8.28 -34.28 -37.48
CA GLN A 163 7.84 -35.67 -37.48
C GLN A 163 6.62 -35.83 -38.39
N ASN A 164 6.51 -37.00 -39.04
CA ASN A 164 5.34 -37.42 -39.83
C ASN A 164 4.91 -36.44 -40.95
N THR A 165 5.83 -35.59 -41.46
CA THR A 165 5.57 -34.67 -42.58
C THR A 165 6.87 -34.17 -43.21
N THR A 166 6.78 -33.53 -44.38
CA THR A 166 7.90 -32.84 -45.03
C THR A 166 7.87 -31.32 -44.76
N ILE A 167 9.04 -30.66 -44.85
CA ILE A 167 9.15 -29.20 -44.68
C ILE A 167 8.22 -28.44 -45.64
N LYS A 168 8.08 -28.92 -46.89
CA LYS A 168 7.23 -28.28 -47.91
C LYS A 168 5.74 -28.35 -47.58
N GLU A 169 5.29 -29.44 -46.97
CA GLU A 169 3.91 -29.60 -46.52
C GLU A 169 3.65 -28.73 -45.30
N LEU A 170 4.54 -28.76 -44.31
CA LEU A 170 4.42 -27.98 -43.08
C LEU A 170 4.41 -26.46 -43.34
N ALA A 171 5.16 -25.99 -44.35
CA ALA A 171 5.17 -24.58 -44.76
C ALA A 171 3.83 -24.09 -45.36
N ARG A 172 2.95 -25.01 -45.81
CA ARG A 172 1.62 -24.66 -46.34
C ARG A 172 0.54 -24.63 -45.27
N ILE A 173 0.81 -25.19 -44.09
CA ILE A 173 -0.13 -25.22 -42.97
C ILE A 173 -0.05 -23.86 -42.28
N THR A 174 -1.16 -23.12 -42.25
CA THR A 174 -1.24 -21.82 -41.57
C THR A 174 -1.63 -21.95 -40.10
N ASP A 175 -2.36 -23.01 -39.75
CA ASP A 175 -2.82 -23.27 -38.39
C ASP A 175 -1.65 -23.64 -37.46
N LEU A 176 -1.46 -22.87 -36.39
CA LEU A 176 -0.35 -23.07 -35.46
C LEU A 176 -0.44 -24.40 -34.72
N SER A 177 -1.64 -24.80 -34.31
CA SER A 177 -1.84 -26.05 -33.54
C SER A 177 -1.43 -27.27 -34.37
N ILE A 178 -1.86 -27.31 -35.64
CA ILE A 178 -1.47 -28.37 -36.57
C ILE A 178 0.04 -28.32 -36.81
N ARG A 179 0.64 -27.14 -37.04
CA ARG A 179 2.10 -27.01 -37.23
C ARG A 179 2.89 -27.56 -36.03
N LEU A 180 2.47 -27.24 -34.80
CA LEU A 180 3.12 -27.71 -33.58
C LEU A 180 3.00 -29.23 -33.40
N SER A 181 1.87 -29.84 -33.79
CA SER A 181 1.67 -31.30 -33.73
C SER A 181 2.64 -32.10 -34.61
N HIS A 182 3.15 -31.48 -35.67
CA HIS A 182 4.15 -32.04 -36.58
C HIS A 182 5.60 -31.77 -36.14
N LEU A 183 5.82 -31.08 -35.02
CA LEU A 183 7.15 -30.95 -34.42
C LEU A 183 7.44 -32.13 -33.49
N LYS A 184 8.71 -32.50 -33.39
CA LYS A 184 9.18 -33.43 -32.34
C LYS A 184 9.02 -32.77 -30.97
N SER A 185 8.86 -33.56 -29.90
CA SER A 185 8.68 -33.05 -28.53
C SER A 185 9.78 -32.07 -28.11
N ARG A 186 11.04 -32.33 -28.50
CA ARG A 186 12.17 -31.39 -28.31
C ARG A 186 11.97 -30.02 -28.97
N GLY A 187 11.37 -29.98 -30.16
CA GLY A 187 11.06 -28.74 -30.85
C GLY A 187 9.97 -27.94 -30.12
N VAL A 188 8.93 -28.63 -29.65
CA VAL A 188 7.86 -28.03 -28.83
C VAL A 188 8.42 -27.46 -27.52
N GLN A 189 9.29 -28.22 -26.84
CA GLN A 189 9.97 -27.76 -25.62
C GLN A 189 10.75 -26.47 -25.86
N ALA A 190 11.56 -26.39 -26.93
CA ALA A 190 12.35 -25.21 -27.25
C ALA A 190 11.48 -23.96 -27.52
N ILE A 191 10.31 -24.14 -28.14
CA ILE A 191 9.35 -23.04 -28.36
C ILE A 191 8.75 -22.59 -27.03
N ALA A 192 8.36 -23.54 -26.18
CA ALA A 192 7.78 -23.26 -24.86
C ALA A 192 8.78 -22.54 -23.94
N GLU A 193 10.06 -22.93 -23.96
CA GLU A 193 11.15 -22.23 -23.25
C GLU A 193 11.33 -20.79 -23.73
N LYS A 194 11.35 -20.56 -25.04
CA LYS A 194 11.43 -19.20 -25.61
C LYS A 194 10.22 -18.35 -25.23
N LEU A 195 9.03 -18.93 -25.26
CA LEU A 195 7.82 -18.27 -24.80
C LEU A 195 7.95 -17.90 -23.33
N PHE A 196 8.29 -18.84 -22.46
CA PHE A 196 8.50 -18.61 -21.02
C PHE A 196 9.47 -17.44 -20.75
N VAL A 197 10.64 -17.42 -21.41
CA VAL A 197 11.60 -16.30 -21.31
C VAL A 197 10.95 -14.97 -21.73
N THR A 198 10.16 -14.99 -22.81
CA THR A 198 9.47 -13.79 -23.31
C THR A 198 8.41 -13.30 -22.31
N ILE A 199 7.61 -14.20 -21.72
CA ILE A 199 6.63 -13.84 -20.69
C ILE A 199 7.36 -13.18 -19.51
N HIS A 200 8.44 -13.79 -19.04
CA HIS A 200 9.23 -13.25 -17.94
C HIS A 200 9.81 -11.85 -18.25
N GLN A 201 10.27 -11.60 -19.48
CA GLN A 201 10.71 -10.28 -19.92
C GLN A 201 9.56 -9.26 -19.97
N VAL A 202 8.37 -9.67 -20.41
CA VAL A 202 7.16 -8.82 -20.41
C VAL A 202 6.79 -8.44 -18.98
N THR A 203 6.74 -9.40 -18.05
CA THR A 203 6.46 -9.16 -16.63
C THR A 203 7.45 -8.15 -16.04
N LYS A 204 8.75 -8.33 -16.26
CA LYS A 204 9.78 -7.36 -15.82
C LYS A 204 9.60 -5.96 -16.40
N LYS A 205 9.16 -5.83 -17.66
CA LYS A 205 8.86 -4.53 -18.28
C LYS A 205 7.64 -3.88 -17.63
N GLU A 206 6.62 -4.67 -17.33
CA GLU A 206 5.39 -4.20 -16.68
C GLU A 206 5.62 -3.79 -15.23
N GLU A 207 6.46 -4.50 -14.47
CA GLU A 207 6.89 -4.10 -13.12
C GLU A 207 7.61 -2.75 -13.13
N LYS A 208 8.49 -2.51 -14.12
CA LYS A 208 9.17 -1.21 -14.29
C LYS A 208 8.21 -0.09 -14.64
N ARG A 209 7.19 -0.37 -15.48
CA ARG A 209 6.16 0.62 -15.82
C ARG A 209 5.30 0.98 -14.61
N ALA A 210 4.99 0.00 -13.77
CA ALA A 210 4.21 0.22 -12.55
C ALA A 210 4.86 1.20 -11.57
N LEU A 211 6.19 1.39 -11.61
CA LEU A 211 6.87 2.40 -10.77
C LEU A 211 6.38 3.83 -11.04
N ASN A 212 5.89 4.11 -12.25
CA ASN A 212 5.43 5.44 -12.66
C ASN A 212 3.93 5.50 -12.94
N ASP A 213 3.21 4.38 -12.83
CA ASP A 213 1.80 4.25 -13.16
C ASP A 213 1.05 3.61 -11.98
N LYS A 214 0.34 4.46 -11.22
CA LYS A 214 -0.41 4.06 -10.02
C LYS A 214 -1.45 2.97 -10.32
N LEU A 215 -2.09 3.01 -11.49
CA LEU A 215 -3.10 2.03 -11.87
C LEU A 215 -2.46 0.67 -12.13
N ARG A 216 -1.31 0.63 -12.81
CA ARG A 216 -0.54 -0.61 -13.00
C ARG A 216 0.00 -1.16 -11.69
N ALA A 217 0.51 -0.31 -10.80
CA ALA A 217 0.94 -0.74 -9.47
C ALA A 217 -0.23 -1.38 -8.69
N ALA A 218 -1.38 -0.71 -8.65
CA ALA A 218 -2.58 -1.22 -8.00
C ALA A 218 -3.09 -2.54 -8.62
N ALA A 219 -2.98 -2.68 -9.94
CA ALA A 219 -3.33 -3.92 -10.65
C ALA A 219 -2.37 -5.08 -10.33
N GLN A 220 -1.13 -4.77 -9.97
CA GLN A 220 -0.13 -5.74 -9.46
C GLN A 220 -0.21 -5.92 -7.93
N CYS A 221 -1.28 -5.43 -7.27
CA CYS A 221 -1.44 -5.45 -5.81
C CYS A 221 -0.26 -4.78 -5.08
N ARG A 222 0.19 -3.63 -5.58
CA ARG A 222 1.25 -2.81 -5.00
C ARG A 222 0.78 -1.39 -4.72
N LEU A 223 1.20 -0.84 -3.58
CA LEU A 223 1.08 0.58 -3.24
C LEU A 223 2.50 1.14 -3.06
N LEU A 224 2.88 2.13 -3.87
CA LEU A 224 4.24 2.67 -3.91
C LEU A 224 4.28 4.03 -3.19
N LEU A 225 5.16 4.16 -2.19
CA LEU A 225 5.31 5.31 -1.31
C LEU A 225 6.79 5.75 -1.22
N PRO A 226 7.37 6.32 -2.30
CA PRO A 226 8.81 6.58 -2.38
C PRO A 226 9.30 7.63 -1.36
N ASP A 227 8.44 8.59 -0.99
CA ASP A 227 8.78 9.72 -0.12
C ASP A 227 8.37 9.49 1.34
N VAL A 228 8.11 8.23 1.73
CA VAL A 228 7.57 7.87 3.03
C VAL A 228 8.50 6.86 3.69
N ASP A 229 8.90 7.13 4.92
CA ASP A 229 9.76 6.24 5.70
C ASP A 229 8.98 5.03 6.25
N GLU A 230 9.75 4.02 6.67
CA GLU A 230 9.24 2.76 7.20
C GLU A 230 8.36 2.94 8.44
N GLN A 231 8.74 3.83 9.35
CA GLN A 231 8.07 4.02 10.63
C GLN A 231 6.69 4.66 10.43
N THR A 232 6.58 5.65 9.55
CA THR A 232 5.31 6.26 9.18
C THR A 232 4.33 5.25 8.57
N VAL A 233 4.81 4.34 7.71
CA VAL A 233 3.98 3.25 7.16
C VAL A 233 3.56 2.27 8.25
N ALA A 234 4.45 1.92 9.17
CA ALA A 234 4.14 1.03 10.29
C ALA A 234 3.05 1.62 11.21
N ILE A 235 3.10 2.92 11.52
CA ILE A 235 2.09 3.62 12.32
C ILE A 235 0.74 3.61 11.58
N LEU A 236 0.72 3.92 10.28
CA LEU A 236 -0.50 3.84 9.46
C LEU A 236 -1.10 2.43 9.51
N MET A 237 -0.28 1.40 9.30
CA MET A 237 -0.71 0.01 9.34
C MET A 237 -1.29 -0.33 10.71
N GLN A 238 -0.60 0.00 11.79
CA GLN A 238 -1.07 -0.23 13.14
C GLN A 238 -2.45 0.40 13.35
N TRP A 239 -2.64 1.65 12.91
CA TRP A 239 -3.93 2.33 13.02
C TRP A 239 -5.03 1.63 12.21
N ILE A 240 -4.75 1.22 10.97
CA ILE A 240 -5.72 0.49 10.12
C ILE A 240 -6.18 -0.82 10.78
N TYR A 241 -5.26 -1.57 11.40
CA TYR A 241 -5.58 -2.87 11.99
C TYR A 241 -6.14 -2.78 13.42
N GLN A 242 -5.65 -1.85 14.22
CA GLN A 242 -5.92 -1.80 15.66
C GLN A 242 -6.84 -0.64 16.05
N GLY A 243 -7.07 0.33 15.15
CA GLY A 243 -7.83 1.54 15.40
C GLY A 243 -7.15 2.53 16.36
N THR A 244 -5.91 2.25 16.78
CA THR A 244 -5.15 3.08 17.72
C THR A 244 -3.98 3.75 17.02
N LEU A 245 -3.84 5.06 17.24
CA LEU A 245 -2.74 5.84 16.70
C LEU A 245 -1.65 6.00 17.76
N GLN A 246 -0.53 5.32 17.58
CA GLN A 246 0.65 5.41 18.44
C GLN A 246 1.77 6.15 17.70
N PHE A 247 2.31 7.18 18.33
CA PHE A 247 3.41 8.01 17.80
C PHE A 247 4.27 8.49 18.97
N GLN A 248 5.54 8.79 18.71
CA GLN A 248 6.49 9.20 19.76
C GLN A 248 6.60 10.72 19.88
N ASP A 249 6.50 11.43 18.76
CA ASP A 249 6.74 12.86 18.67
C ASP A 249 5.87 13.54 17.60
N ALA A 250 5.95 14.87 17.54
CA ALA A 250 5.19 15.67 16.58
C ALA A 250 5.64 15.45 15.12
N GLU A 251 6.90 15.09 14.90
CA GLU A 251 7.47 14.83 13.58
C GLU A 251 6.80 13.59 12.96
N GLN A 252 6.76 12.49 13.70
CA GLN A 252 6.06 11.26 13.30
C GLN A 252 4.58 11.52 13.06
N LEU A 253 3.92 12.26 13.95
CA LEU A 253 2.50 12.57 13.81
C LEU A 253 2.22 13.41 12.55
N TYR A 254 3.10 14.35 12.21
CA TYR A 254 3.00 15.15 11.00
C TYR A 254 3.26 14.30 9.73
N ASN A 255 4.25 13.42 9.74
CA ASN A 255 4.50 12.50 8.63
C ASN A 255 3.31 11.57 8.38
N VAL A 256 2.65 11.09 9.44
CA VAL A 256 1.41 10.31 9.32
C VAL A 256 0.26 11.17 8.77
N LEU A 257 0.12 12.44 9.20
CA LEU A 257 -0.86 13.37 8.62
C LEU A 257 -0.65 13.53 7.11
N LYS A 258 0.60 13.75 6.68
CA LYS A 258 0.96 13.91 5.27
C LYS A 258 0.65 12.65 4.46
N LEU A 259 0.96 11.47 5.01
CA LEU A 259 0.64 10.18 4.40
C LEU A 259 -0.88 9.98 4.30
N ALA A 260 -1.61 10.20 5.38
CA ALA A 260 -3.06 10.07 5.43
C ALA A 260 -3.74 10.99 4.41
N THR A 261 -3.25 12.23 4.29
CA THR A 261 -3.74 13.20 3.29
C THR A 261 -3.44 12.72 1.87
N THR A 262 -2.22 12.21 1.62
CA THR A 262 -1.81 11.70 0.29
C THR A 262 -2.63 10.48 -0.15
N LEU A 263 -3.03 9.65 0.81
CA LEU A 263 -3.87 8.47 0.57
C LEU A 263 -5.37 8.76 0.70
N GLU A 264 -5.76 10.02 0.96
CA GLU A 264 -7.16 10.44 1.20
C GLU A 264 -7.86 9.59 2.30
N ILE A 265 -7.15 9.33 3.39
CA ILE A 265 -7.70 8.72 4.61
C ILE A 265 -8.16 9.84 5.54
N GLU A 266 -9.33 10.41 5.23
CA GLU A 266 -9.88 11.61 5.88
C GLU A 266 -9.93 11.49 7.41
N ALA A 267 -10.40 10.36 7.94
CA ALA A 267 -10.55 10.15 9.38
C ALA A 267 -9.20 10.19 10.12
N LEU A 268 -8.17 9.55 9.57
CA LEU A 268 -6.83 9.57 10.18
C LEU A 268 -6.20 10.95 10.05
N ALA A 269 -6.35 11.60 8.90
CA ALA A 269 -5.85 12.95 8.69
C ALA A 269 -6.45 13.92 9.72
N GLU A 270 -7.77 13.86 9.97
CA GLU A 270 -8.43 14.71 10.96
C GLU A 270 -7.95 14.42 12.40
N ILE A 271 -7.76 13.14 12.76
CA ILE A 271 -7.21 12.76 14.07
C ILE A 271 -5.80 13.34 14.27
N CYS A 272 -4.92 13.19 13.27
CA CYS A 272 -3.57 13.74 13.34
C CYS A 272 -3.59 15.27 13.41
N LEU A 273 -4.41 15.91 12.57
CA LEU A 273 -4.58 17.36 12.53
C LEU A 273 -5.04 17.90 13.88
N THR A 274 -6.07 17.30 14.47
CA THR A 274 -6.60 17.74 15.77
C THR A 274 -5.54 17.62 16.86
N LYS A 275 -4.83 16.48 16.93
CA LYS A 275 -3.74 16.31 17.91
C LYS A 275 -2.60 17.30 17.73
N LEU A 276 -2.18 17.59 16.50
CA LEU A 276 -1.15 18.59 16.21
C LEU A 276 -1.63 20.00 16.56
N TYR A 277 -2.87 20.35 16.20
CA TYR A 277 -3.47 21.64 16.50
C TYR A 277 -3.58 21.87 18.01
N ASP A 278 -4.08 20.88 18.75
CA ASP A 278 -4.25 20.99 20.20
C ASP A 278 -2.87 21.13 20.87
N ALA A 279 -1.90 20.29 20.49
CA ALA A 279 -0.54 20.40 21.01
C ALA A 279 0.10 21.76 20.69
N ALA A 280 -0.07 22.28 19.46
CA ALA A 280 0.44 23.61 19.11
C ALA A 280 -0.24 24.70 19.94
N SER A 281 -1.57 24.67 20.03
CA SER A 281 -2.37 25.66 20.76
C SER A 281 -2.04 25.69 22.25
N GLU A 282 -1.88 24.50 22.87
CA GLU A 282 -1.44 24.38 24.26
C GLU A 282 -0.05 24.95 24.47
N ASN A 283 0.93 24.60 23.62
CA ASN A 283 2.29 25.15 23.72
C ASN A 283 2.32 26.67 23.54
N ILE A 284 1.53 27.22 22.60
CA ILE A 284 1.43 28.67 22.39
C ILE A 284 0.85 29.36 23.64
N ARG A 285 -0.24 28.82 24.18
CA ARG A 285 -0.89 29.35 25.38
C ARG A 285 0.04 29.26 26.59
N ASP A 286 0.72 28.15 26.78
CA ASP A 286 1.64 27.95 27.90
C ASP A 286 2.83 28.91 27.78
N ALA A 287 3.42 29.05 26.58
CA ALA A 287 4.46 30.05 26.34
C ALA A 287 4.00 31.47 26.70
N SER A 288 2.78 31.84 26.29
CA SER A 288 2.17 33.13 26.66
C SER A 288 2.00 33.29 28.17
N ASN A 289 1.44 32.28 28.85
CA ASN A 289 1.20 32.28 30.30
C ASN A 289 2.49 32.40 31.13
N PHE A 290 3.58 31.80 30.65
CA PHE A 290 4.89 31.87 31.31
C PHE A 290 5.72 33.09 30.88
N GLY A 291 5.19 33.97 30.04
CA GLY A 291 5.93 35.12 29.50
C GLY A 291 7.11 34.71 28.62
N MET A 292 7.10 33.48 28.08
CA MET A 292 8.10 32.99 27.16
C MET A 292 7.88 33.62 25.79
N ARG A 293 8.95 34.19 25.21
CA ARG A 293 8.89 34.70 23.83
C ARG A 293 8.63 33.56 22.85
N LEU A 294 7.79 33.82 21.85
CA LEU A 294 7.46 32.84 20.80
C LEU A 294 8.71 32.30 20.10
N GLN A 295 9.72 33.13 19.87
CA GLN A 295 10.99 32.69 19.27
C GLN A 295 11.67 31.55 20.04
N THR A 296 11.58 31.55 21.37
CA THR A 296 12.10 30.49 22.23
C THR A 296 11.28 29.21 22.07
N ALA A 297 9.94 29.33 22.07
CA ALA A 297 9.03 28.20 21.89
C ALA A 297 9.16 27.55 20.50
N LEU A 298 9.54 28.32 19.49
CA LEU A 298 9.84 27.84 18.13
C LEU A 298 11.25 27.22 17.98
N GLY A 299 12.07 27.29 19.03
CA GLY A 299 13.42 26.71 19.01
C GLY A 299 14.51 27.62 18.44
N PHE A 300 14.27 28.92 18.29
CA PHE A 300 15.31 29.89 17.90
C PHE A 300 16.14 30.40 19.10
N GLY A 301 15.78 30.02 20.33
CA GLY A 301 16.47 30.41 21.56
C GLY A 301 17.63 29.47 21.96
N PRO A 302 18.51 29.90 22.89
CA PRO A 302 19.65 29.12 23.36
C PRO A 302 19.25 27.84 24.12
N ASP A 303 18.03 27.79 24.66
CA ASP A 303 17.46 26.65 25.37
C ASP A 303 16.43 25.90 24.50
N SER A 304 16.73 25.69 23.22
CA SER A 304 15.84 24.99 22.29
C SER A 304 15.73 23.50 22.67
N ALA A 305 14.82 23.18 23.58
CA ALA A 305 14.33 21.82 23.68
C ALA A 305 13.51 21.52 22.41
N ASP A 306 13.54 20.25 21.99
CA ASP A 306 12.88 19.75 20.78
C ASP A 306 11.36 19.82 20.98
N HIS A 307 10.81 21.02 20.79
CA HIS A 307 9.43 21.34 21.11
C HIS A 307 8.54 21.04 19.91
N ALA A 308 7.45 20.32 20.19
CA ALA A 308 6.42 19.98 19.20
C ALA A 308 5.99 21.18 18.35
N LEU A 309 5.92 22.38 18.94
CA LEU A 309 5.56 23.61 18.24
C LEU A 309 6.58 24.01 17.15
N GLY A 310 7.89 23.88 17.40
CA GLY A 310 8.93 24.20 16.42
C GLY A 310 8.91 23.24 15.23
N VAL A 311 8.64 21.96 15.48
CA VAL A 311 8.44 20.95 14.42
C VAL A 311 7.21 21.29 13.58
N ILE A 312 6.06 21.54 14.22
CA ILE A 312 4.82 21.91 13.54
C ILE A 312 5.02 23.17 12.69
N PHE A 313 5.65 24.20 13.26
CA PHE A 313 5.95 25.45 12.57
C PHE A 313 6.80 25.24 11.31
N ARG A 314 7.87 24.45 11.43
CA ARG A 314 8.76 24.14 10.30
C ARG A 314 7.99 23.49 9.17
N HIS A 315 7.17 22.48 9.48
CA HIS A 315 6.37 21.79 8.48
C HIS A 315 5.30 22.67 7.85
N VAL A 316 4.57 23.46 8.65
CA VAL A 316 3.54 24.39 8.16
C VAL A 316 4.10 25.39 7.14
N ILE A 317 5.34 25.81 7.34
CA ILE A 317 6.01 26.77 6.45
C ILE A 317 6.54 26.12 5.17
N GLN A 318 7.04 24.89 5.27
CA GLN A 318 7.71 24.20 4.16
C GLN A 318 6.74 23.38 3.29
N ASP A 319 5.62 22.93 3.85
CA ASP A 319 4.66 22.08 3.18
C ASP A 319 3.43 22.86 2.71
N GLU A 320 3.34 23.06 1.39
CA GLU A 320 2.19 23.72 0.75
C GLU A 320 0.86 22.97 0.93
N ARG A 321 0.91 21.68 1.32
CA ARG A 321 -0.28 20.84 1.55
C ARG A 321 -0.73 20.82 2.99
N THR A 322 -0.11 21.62 3.86
CA THR A 322 -0.53 21.75 5.25
C THR A 322 -2.02 22.08 5.35
N PRO A 323 -2.80 21.38 6.20
CA PRO A 323 -4.20 21.70 6.40
C PRO A 323 -4.41 23.14 6.85
N ARG A 324 -5.37 23.82 6.23
CA ARG A 324 -5.65 25.26 6.43
C ARG A 324 -5.80 25.64 7.91
N ARG A 325 -6.48 24.82 8.71
CA ARG A 325 -6.67 25.05 10.16
C ARG A 325 -5.35 25.18 10.92
N LEU A 326 -4.35 24.35 10.60
CA LEU A 326 -3.04 24.41 11.24
C LEU A 326 -2.22 25.59 10.72
N GLN A 327 -2.37 25.91 9.43
CA GLN A 327 -1.75 27.06 8.81
C GLN A 327 -2.26 28.38 9.41
N GLU A 328 -3.57 28.54 9.56
CA GLU A 328 -4.21 29.70 10.19
C GLU A 328 -3.74 29.89 11.63
N LEU A 329 -3.68 28.83 12.43
CA LEU A 329 -3.15 28.90 13.80
C LEU A 329 -1.74 29.51 13.85
N ILE A 330 -0.84 29.05 12.97
CA ILE A 330 0.53 29.55 12.93
C ILE A 330 0.58 30.99 12.42
N ILE A 331 -0.21 31.34 11.41
CA ILE A 331 -0.29 32.72 10.88
C ILE A 331 -0.80 33.68 11.95
N ASP A 332 -1.90 33.35 12.63
CA ASP A 332 -2.49 34.17 13.70
C ASP A 332 -1.50 34.35 14.85
N THR A 333 -0.84 33.26 15.26
CA THR A 333 0.16 33.27 16.33
C THR A 333 1.36 34.15 15.98
N LEU A 334 1.87 34.03 14.74
CA LEU A 334 2.92 34.90 14.24
C LEU A 334 2.45 36.34 14.23
N ALA A 335 1.31 36.64 13.61
CA ALA A 335 0.79 38.01 13.49
C ALA A 335 0.62 38.70 14.86
N ALA A 336 0.15 37.97 15.87
CA ALA A 336 -0.03 38.50 17.22
C ALA A 336 1.28 38.72 17.99
N SER A 337 2.33 37.95 17.67
CA SER A 337 3.58 37.90 18.46
C SER A 337 4.82 38.31 17.68
N LEU A 338 4.68 38.82 16.46
CA LEU A 338 5.81 39.12 15.58
C LEU A 338 6.56 40.35 16.08
N ASP A 339 7.81 40.14 16.47
CA ASP A 339 8.76 41.21 16.72
C ASP A 339 9.90 41.19 15.69
N LYS A 340 10.76 42.21 15.76
CA LYS A 340 11.89 42.35 14.84
C LYS A 340 12.87 41.19 14.93
N GLU A 341 13.09 40.63 16.12
CA GLU A 341 14.04 39.53 16.32
C GLU A 341 13.50 38.25 15.68
N LEU A 342 12.24 37.90 15.95
CA LEU A 342 11.57 36.75 15.36
C LEU A 342 11.48 36.87 13.83
N TRP A 343 11.16 38.06 13.31
CA TRP A 343 11.11 38.29 11.86
C TRP A 343 12.45 37.97 11.17
N GLU A 344 13.57 38.38 11.75
CA GLU A 344 14.90 38.12 11.18
C GLU A 344 15.21 36.63 11.06
N HIS A 345 14.68 35.79 11.96
CA HIS A 345 14.82 34.34 11.90
C HIS A 345 13.93 33.70 10.83
N ILE A 346 12.68 34.19 10.68
CA ILE A 346 11.68 33.50 9.86
C ILE A 346 11.59 34.01 8.42
N LYS A 347 12.06 35.22 8.13
CA LYS A 347 11.87 35.89 6.81
C LYS A 347 12.42 35.12 5.61
N LEU A 348 13.43 34.27 5.82
CA LEU A 348 14.03 33.42 4.77
C LEU A 348 13.37 32.04 4.68
N LEU A 349 12.57 31.67 5.67
CA LEU A 349 11.91 30.37 5.75
C LEU A 349 10.50 30.46 5.17
N ILE A 350 9.79 31.55 5.44
CA ILE A 350 8.41 31.74 4.97
C ILE A 350 8.35 32.08 3.49
N SER A 351 7.33 31.53 2.80
CA SER A 351 7.03 31.92 1.43
C SER A 351 6.49 33.35 1.37
N HIS A 352 6.66 34.02 0.23
CA HIS A 352 6.09 35.35 -0.01
C HIS A 352 4.57 35.37 0.23
N LYS A 353 3.87 34.30 -0.16
CA LYS A 353 2.43 34.15 0.07
C LYS A 353 2.10 34.16 1.57
N MET A 354 2.82 33.37 2.37
CA MET A 354 2.59 33.32 3.81
C MET A 354 2.96 34.64 4.50
N ALA A 355 4.03 35.31 4.05
CA ALA A 355 4.40 36.63 4.54
C ALA A 355 3.27 37.66 4.33
N LEU A 356 2.64 37.66 3.15
CA LEU A 356 1.48 38.52 2.89
C LEU A 356 0.30 38.20 3.83
N GLN A 357 0.00 36.91 4.03
CA GLN A 357 -1.09 36.51 4.93
C GLN A 357 -0.84 36.94 6.38
N ILE A 358 0.42 36.85 6.85
CA ILE A 358 0.79 37.36 8.18
C ILE A 358 0.57 38.87 8.26
N ILE A 359 1.01 39.64 7.25
CA ILE A 359 0.82 41.10 7.22
C ILE A 359 -0.66 41.47 7.21
N GLU A 360 -1.47 40.80 6.38
CA GLU A 360 -2.93 41.00 6.34
C GLU A 360 -3.54 40.76 7.73
N THR A 361 -3.18 39.65 8.36
CA THR A 361 -3.66 39.31 9.71
C THR A 361 -3.22 40.33 10.77
N MET A 362 -1.99 40.84 10.70
CA MET A 362 -1.51 41.91 11.59
C MET A 362 -2.32 43.20 11.43
N VAL A 363 -2.66 43.57 10.18
CA VAL A 363 -3.49 44.75 9.89
C VAL A 363 -4.88 44.57 10.49
N ASP A 364 -5.49 43.40 10.31
CA ASP A 364 -6.82 43.10 10.86
C ASP A 364 -6.83 43.17 12.40
N ILE A 365 -5.82 42.61 13.08
CA ILE A 365 -5.66 42.69 14.54
C ILE A 365 -5.54 44.15 15.01
N SER A 366 -4.78 44.97 14.28
CA SER A 366 -4.60 46.40 14.62
C SER A 366 -5.89 47.22 14.48
N GLN A 367 -6.73 46.90 13.50
CA GLN A 367 -8.03 47.54 13.30
C GLN A 367 -9.04 47.15 14.39
N GLN A 368 -8.98 45.91 14.87
CA GLN A 368 -9.83 45.43 15.95
C GLN A 368 -9.48 46.09 17.28
N THR A 369 -8.19 46.12 17.64
CA THR A 369 -7.71 46.74 18.89
C THR A 369 -8.02 48.24 18.95
N THR A 370 -7.85 48.99 17.86
CA THR A 370 -8.23 50.42 17.80
C THR A 370 -9.74 50.64 17.93
N SER A 371 -10.56 49.75 17.36
CA SER A 371 -12.02 49.81 17.46
C SER A 371 -12.55 49.49 18.87
N GLU A 372 -11.85 48.65 19.64
CA GLU A 372 -12.21 48.31 21.02
C GLU A 372 -11.87 49.45 21.99
N VAL A 373 -10.69 50.06 21.84
CA VAL A 373 -10.29 51.23 22.67
C VAL A 373 -11.28 52.39 22.52
N CYS A 374 -11.73 52.70 21.31
CA CYS A 374 -12.72 53.75 21.10
C CYS A 374 -14.10 53.42 21.72
N LYS A 375 -14.46 52.14 21.88
CA LYS A 375 -15.74 51.75 22.52
C LYS A 375 -15.68 51.85 24.04
N ASP A 376 -14.53 51.60 24.64
CA ASP A 376 -14.35 51.68 26.09
C ASP A 376 -14.22 53.14 26.56
N GLU A 377 -13.61 54.02 25.76
CA GLU A 377 -13.59 55.47 26.02
C GLU A 377 -14.99 56.09 26.01
N ILE A 378 -15.86 55.71 25.06
CA ILE A 378 -17.24 56.21 24.98
C ILE A 378 -18.11 55.70 26.16
N LYS A 379 -17.78 54.53 26.74
CA LYS A 379 -18.48 54.01 27.93
C LYS A 379 -17.99 54.59 29.25
N ALA A 380 -16.77 55.12 29.31
CA ALA A 380 -16.22 55.72 30.53
C ALA A 380 -16.69 57.17 30.75
N GLU A 381 -17.21 57.84 29.70
CA GLU A 381 -17.68 59.23 29.74
C GLU A 381 -19.22 59.38 29.84
N GLY A 382 -19.97 58.28 29.90
CA GLY A 382 -21.42 58.27 30.11
C GLY A 382 -21.81 57.61 31.43
#